data_AF-A0A815Y1E6-F1
#
_entry.id   AF-A0A815Y1E6-F1
#
_cell.length_a   1.000
_cell.length_b   1.000
_cell.length_c   1.000
_cell.angle_alpha   90.00
_cell.angle_beta   90.00
_cell.angle_gamma   90.00
#
_symmetry.space_group_name_H-M   'P 1'
#
loop_
_entity.id
_entity.type
_entity.pdbx_description
1 polymer ?
#
loop_
_entity_poly.entity_id
_entity_poly.type
_entity_poly.pdbx_seq_one_letter_code
_entity_poly.pdbx_strand_id
1 'polypeptide(L)'
;MSSTDLMPKWQLRALIAISYLTWTISIIFGLIGHLFYWLIFNSFGRSYDKKGSKLEWTSDNEDEHYAIIIGAGFSGLGMSIKLKELGMDKFVVLERHSHVGGTWYANRYPGCQVDIPSNLYSYSF
;
A
#
# COMPACT_ATOMS: atom_id res chain seq x y z
N MET A 1 -38.84 36.91 29.63
CA MET A 1 -38.64 36.55 28.22
C MET A 1 -38.42 35.04 28.19
N SER A 2 -39.51 34.27 28.13
CA SER A 2 -39.51 32.84 28.44
C SER A 2 -39.04 32.03 27.24
N SER A 3 -37.84 31.51 27.33
CA SER A 3 -37.28 30.52 26.42
C SER A 3 -38.08 29.22 26.50
N THR A 4 -38.96 28.96 25.53
CA THR A 4 -39.31 27.64 24.97
C THR A 4 -40.51 27.78 24.04
N ASP A 5 -40.30 28.37 22.86
CA ASP A 5 -41.17 28.09 21.73
C ASP A 5 -40.88 26.66 21.29
N LEU A 6 -41.71 25.74 21.79
CA LEU A 6 -41.66 24.33 21.45
C LEU A 6 -41.85 24.20 19.94
N MET A 7 -40.81 23.74 19.25
CA MET A 7 -40.87 23.45 17.82
C MET A 7 -42.08 22.56 17.51
N PRO A 8 -42.93 22.91 16.51
CA PRO A 8 -44.12 22.14 16.19
C PRO A 8 -43.75 20.70 15.79
N LYS A 9 -44.55 19.72 16.26
CA LYS A 9 -44.23 18.28 16.18
C LYS A 9 -43.88 17.77 14.77
N TRP A 10 -44.41 18.39 13.72
CA TRP A 10 -44.06 18.06 12.33
C TRP A 10 -42.63 18.45 11.93
N GLN A 11 -42.10 19.55 12.46
CA GLN A 11 -40.74 20.02 12.24
C GLN A 11 -39.78 19.11 13.00
N LEU A 12 -40.12 18.71 14.23
CA LEU A 12 -39.34 17.72 14.96
C LEU A 12 -39.28 16.38 14.20
N ARG A 13 -40.42 15.88 13.71
CA ARG A 13 -40.48 14.64 12.91
C ARG A 13 -39.70 14.75 11.59
N ALA A 14 -39.76 15.89 10.91
CA ALA A 14 -39.01 16.14 9.69
C ALA A 14 -37.50 16.18 9.93
N LEU A 15 -37.05 16.87 10.98
CA LEU A 15 -35.63 16.94 11.34
C LEU A 15 -35.06 15.56 11.75
N ILE A 16 -35.83 14.78 12.50
CA ILE A 16 -35.47 13.40 12.85
C ILE A 16 -35.36 12.55 11.57
N ALA A 17 -36.32 12.65 10.65
CA ALA A 17 -36.30 11.91 9.39
C ALA A 17 -35.10 12.29 8.49
N ILE A 18 -34.77 13.58 8.40
CA ILE A 18 -33.60 14.06 7.65
C ILE A 18 -32.30 13.54 8.28
N SER A 19 -32.19 13.57 9.61
CA SER A 19 -31.04 13.02 10.33
C SER A 19 -30.82 11.55 9.99
N TYR A 20 -31.88 10.72 10.07
CA TYR A 20 -31.80 9.32 9.70
C TYR A 20 -31.41 9.10 8.23
N LEU A 21 -31.92 9.92 7.31
CA LEU A 21 -31.57 9.84 5.89
C LEU A 21 -30.09 10.17 5.62
N THR A 22 -29.55 11.20 6.28
CA THR A 22 -28.13 11.54 6.14
C THR A 22 -27.20 10.47 6.72
N TRP A 23 -27.64 9.82 7.81
CA TRP A 23 -26.89 8.74 8.45
C TRP A 23 -26.86 7.46 7.59
N THR A 24 -28.00 7.08 6.99
CA THR A 24 -28.06 5.88 6.12
C THR A 24 -27.26 6.06 4.84
N ILE A 25 -27.28 7.25 4.22
CA ILE A 25 -26.45 7.55 3.05
C ILE A 25 -24.97 7.40 3.39
N SER A 26 -24.51 7.93 4.53
CA SER A 26 -23.10 7.83 4.96
C SER A 26 -22.63 6.38 5.13
N ILE A 27 -23.48 5.51 5.68
CA ILE A 27 -23.18 4.08 5.83
C ILE A 27 -23.09 3.38 4.47
N ILE A 28 -24.04 3.66 3.57
CA ILE A 28 -24.05 3.06 2.23
C ILE A 28 -22.79 3.44 1.45
N PHE A 29 -22.38 4.71 1.48
CA PHE A 29 -21.13 5.14 0.85
C PHE A 29 -19.90 4.47 1.47
N GLY A 30 -19.84 4.32 2.79
CA GLY A 30 -18.76 3.61 3.47
C GLY A 30 -18.70 2.12 3.10
N LEU A 31 -19.84 1.45 3.02
CA LEU A 31 -19.92 0.03 2.65
C LEU A 31 -19.62 -0.19 1.17
N ILE A 32 -20.08 0.68 0.27
CA ILE A 32 -19.76 0.63 -1.15
C ILE A 32 -18.26 0.89 -1.36
N GLY A 33 -17.68 1.88 -0.68
CA GLY A 33 -16.25 2.16 -0.73
C GLY A 33 -15.42 0.98 -0.23
N HIS A 34 -15.82 0.36 0.90
CA HIS A 34 -15.15 -0.83 1.43
C HIS A 34 -15.28 -2.03 0.48
N LEU A 35 -16.46 -2.27 -0.08
CA LEU A 35 -16.69 -3.35 -1.04
C LEU A 35 -15.90 -3.12 -2.33
N PHE A 36 -15.85 -1.89 -2.82
CA PHE A 36 -15.11 -1.52 -4.03
C PHE A 36 -13.60 -1.64 -3.80
N TYR A 37 -13.09 -1.19 -2.66
CA TYR A 37 -11.71 -1.42 -2.24
C TYR A 37 -11.42 -2.93 -2.18
N TRP A 38 -12.27 -3.70 -1.50
CA TRP A 38 -12.13 -5.15 -1.40
C TRP A 38 -12.14 -5.82 -2.77
N LEU A 39 -13.02 -5.41 -3.69
CA LEU A 39 -13.11 -5.94 -5.05
C LEU A 39 -11.86 -5.62 -5.87
N ILE A 40 -11.39 -4.37 -5.89
CA ILE A 40 -10.18 -4.00 -6.63
C ILE A 40 -8.98 -4.78 -6.10
N PHE A 41 -8.77 -4.78 -4.79
CA PHE A 41 -7.59 -5.40 -4.21
C PHE A 41 -7.64 -6.94 -4.21
N ASN A 42 -8.82 -7.57 -4.12
CA ASN A 42 -8.91 -9.02 -4.29
C ASN A 42 -8.98 -9.49 -5.74
N SER A 43 -9.49 -8.67 -6.66
CA SER A 43 -9.53 -9.00 -8.08
C SER A 43 -8.16 -8.89 -8.73
N PHE A 44 -7.31 -7.96 -8.28
CA PHE A 44 -5.92 -7.85 -8.75
C PHE A 44 -4.92 -8.66 -7.91
N GLY A 45 -5.26 -9.03 -6.67
CA GLY A 45 -4.27 -9.49 -5.68
C GLY A 45 -4.12 -11.00 -5.47
N ARG A 46 -4.82 -11.88 -6.19
CA ARG A 46 -4.73 -13.33 -5.94
C ARG A 46 -4.61 -14.17 -7.20
N SER A 47 -3.43 -14.10 -7.81
CA SER A 47 -2.80 -15.32 -8.30
C SER A 47 -1.50 -15.53 -7.53
N TYR A 48 -1.62 -15.97 -6.27
CA TYR A 48 -0.54 -16.63 -5.58
C TYR A 48 -0.72 -18.11 -5.80
N ASP A 49 0.02 -18.67 -6.75
CA ASP A 49 0.13 -20.11 -6.87
C ASP A 49 0.86 -20.63 -5.62
N LYS A 50 0.08 -21.24 -4.72
CA LYS A 50 0.56 -21.93 -3.51
C LYS A 50 0.89 -23.39 -3.78
N LYS A 51 1.11 -23.81 -5.03
CA LYS A 51 1.80 -25.07 -5.28
C LYS A 51 3.29 -24.83 -5.19
N GLY A 52 3.92 -25.46 -4.20
CA GLY A 52 5.35 -25.77 -4.20
C GLY A 52 5.76 -26.71 -5.33
N SER A 53 5.18 -26.57 -6.53
CA SER A 53 5.86 -26.99 -7.74
C SER A 53 7.08 -26.12 -7.82
N LYS A 54 8.25 -26.73 -7.63
CA LYS A 54 9.54 -26.21 -8.06
C LYS A 54 9.33 -25.69 -9.48
N LEU A 55 9.13 -24.37 -9.62
CA LEU A 55 9.05 -23.72 -10.91
C LEU A 55 10.45 -23.87 -11.48
N GLU A 56 10.62 -24.89 -12.31
CA GLU A 56 11.81 -25.06 -13.10
C GLU A 56 11.73 -24.01 -14.19
N TRP A 57 12.28 -22.84 -13.88
CA TRP A 57 12.42 -21.76 -14.83
C TRP A 57 13.49 -22.15 -15.86
N THR A 58 13.08 -22.88 -16.89
CA THR A 58 13.89 -23.08 -18.10
C THR A 58 13.80 -21.81 -18.93
N SER A 59 14.73 -20.87 -18.72
CA SER A 59 14.96 -19.81 -19.71
C SER A 59 15.91 -20.37 -20.77
N ASP A 60 15.40 -20.58 -21.98
CA ASP A 60 16.24 -20.98 -23.13
C ASP A 60 17.10 -19.81 -23.63
N ASN A 61 16.83 -18.58 -23.15
CA ASN A 61 17.65 -17.39 -23.36
C ASN A 61 18.45 -17.03 -22.11
N GLU A 62 19.74 -16.75 -22.28
CA GLU A 62 20.62 -16.28 -21.19
C GLU A 62 20.25 -14.86 -20.71
N ASP A 63 19.61 -14.06 -21.56
CA ASP A 63 19.27 -12.66 -21.31
C ASP A 63 17.92 -12.43 -20.59
N GLU A 64 17.19 -13.50 -20.25
CA GLU A 64 15.85 -13.36 -19.67
C GLU A 64 15.90 -13.18 -18.15
N HIS A 65 15.36 -12.06 -17.67
CA HIS A 65 15.21 -11.77 -16.25
C HIS A 65 13.81 -12.18 -15.76
N TYR A 66 13.73 -12.91 -14.66
CA TYR A 66 12.47 -13.24 -13.98
C TYR A 66 11.76 -12.01 -13.40
N ALA A 67 12.53 -10.98 -13.08
CA ALA A 67 12.02 -9.76 -12.48
C ALA A 67 12.87 -8.53 -12.85
N ILE A 68 12.19 -7.39 -12.96
CA ILE A 68 12.80 -6.07 -13.09
C ILE A 68 12.39 -5.26 -11.86
N ILE A 69 13.38 -4.82 -11.08
CA ILE A 69 13.19 -4.01 -9.87
C ILE A 69 13.54 -2.58 -10.22
N ILE A 70 12.63 -1.64 -9.98
CA ILE A 70 12.87 -0.21 -10.25
C ILE A 70 13.16 0.49 -8.92
N GLY A 71 14.36 1.05 -8.81
CA GLY A 71 14.89 1.74 -7.65
C GLY A 71 15.78 0.86 -6.76
N ALA A 72 16.97 1.35 -6.43
CA ALA A 72 17.93 0.74 -5.52
C ALA A 72 17.95 1.45 -4.15
N GLY A 73 16.75 1.71 -3.63
CA GLY A 73 16.53 2.14 -2.24
C GLY A 73 16.28 0.96 -1.30
N PHE A 74 15.79 1.25 -0.10
CA PHE A 74 15.53 0.24 0.94
C PHE A 74 14.51 -0.84 0.50
N SER A 75 13.53 -0.53 -0.33
CA SER A 75 12.60 -1.54 -0.85
C SER A 75 13.25 -2.42 -1.92
N GLY A 76 13.94 -1.83 -2.90
CA GLY A 76 14.54 -2.56 -4.01
C GLY A 76 15.70 -3.46 -3.59
N LEU A 77 16.55 -2.99 -2.67
CA LEU A 77 17.60 -3.82 -2.09
C LEU A 77 17.01 -4.97 -1.27
N GLY A 78 15.97 -4.70 -0.47
CA GLY A 78 15.27 -5.75 0.30
C GLY A 78 14.65 -6.82 -0.61
N MET A 79 13.99 -6.41 -1.69
CA MET A 79 13.43 -7.33 -2.68
C MET A 79 14.53 -8.16 -3.36
N SER A 80 15.63 -7.53 -3.75
CA SER A 80 16.78 -8.20 -4.37
C SER A 80 17.36 -9.29 -3.46
N ILE A 81 17.48 -9.00 -2.16
CA ILE A 81 17.98 -9.96 -1.18
C ILE A 81 17.00 -11.14 -1.05
N LYS A 82 15.69 -10.88 -0.97
CA LYS A 82 14.68 -11.95 -0.88
C LYS A 82 14.60 -12.81 -2.14
N LEU A 83 14.77 -12.23 -3.33
CA LEU A 83 14.85 -13.02 -4.57
C LEU A 83 16.09 -13.93 -4.57
N LYS A 84 17.25 -13.42 -4.13
CA LYS A 84 18.46 -14.23 -3.96
C LYS A 84 18.28 -15.35 -2.94
N GLU A 85 17.66 -15.08 -1.79
CA GLU A 85 17.35 -16.11 -0.79
C GLU A 85 16.42 -17.21 -1.32
N LEU A 86 15.56 -16.88 -2.29
CA LEU A 86 14.68 -17.83 -2.99
C LEU A 86 15.39 -18.58 -4.14
N GLY A 87 16.68 -18.34 -4.37
CA GLY A 87 17.44 -18.90 -5.50
C GLY A 87 17.05 -18.32 -6.85
N MET A 88 16.39 -17.16 -6.87
CA MET A 88 16.00 -16.45 -8.09
C MET A 88 17.04 -15.37 -8.39
N ASP A 89 18.13 -15.75 -9.04
CA ASP A 89 19.26 -14.83 -9.29
C ASP A 89 19.18 -14.05 -10.62
N LYS A 90 18.30 -14.47 -11.54
CA LYS A 90 18.10 -13.77 -12.82
C LYS A 90 17.14 -12.61 -12.67
N PHE A 91 17.59 -11.51 -12.08
CA PHE A 91 16.84 -10.25 -12.03
C PHE A 91 17.76 -9.06 -12.24
N VAL A 92 17.17 -7.92 -12.59
CA VAL A 92 17.89 -6.66 -12.75
C VAL A 92 17.30 -5.59 -11.84
N VAL A 93 18.17 -4.76 -11.27
CA VAL A 93 17.79 -3.56 -10.51
C VAL A 93 18.17 -2.33 -11.33
N LEU A 94 17.18 -1.52 -11.67
CA LEU A 94 17.35 -0.28 -12.43
C LEU A 94 17.25 0.91 -11.47
N GLU A 95 18.34 1.65 -11.30
CA GLU A 95 18.39 2.87 -10.51
C GLU A 95 18.66 4.06 -11.42
N ARG A 96 17.91 5.15 -11.22
CA ARG A 96 18.09 6.40 -11.96
C ARG A 96 19.35 7.13 -11.52
N HIS A 97 19.69 7.05 -10.23
CA HIS A 97 20.87 7.68 -9.67
C HIS A 97 22.16 6.91 -9.98
N SER A 98 23.30 7.58 -9.91
CA SER A 98 24.63 6.97 -10.09
C SER A 98 25.04 6.05 -8.95
N HIS A 99 24.28 6.03 -7.85
CA HIS A 99 24.57 5.17 -6.71
C HIS A 99 23.28 4.74 -5.99
N VAL A 100 23.41 3.68 -5.18
CA VAL A 100 22.30 3.13 -4.38
C VAL A 100 21.99 4.04 -3.18
N GLY A 101 20.80 3.87 -2.60
CA GLY A 101 20.38 4.57 -1.37
C GLY A 101 18.98 5.18 -1.43
N GLY A 102 18.40 5.29 -2.62
CA GLY A 102 17.06 5.84 -2.83
C GLY A 102 16.92 7.21 -2.16
N THR A 103 15.98 7.33 -1.22
CA THR A 103 15.74 8.56 -0.45
C THR A 103 17.02 9.15 0.16
N TRP A 104 17.92 8.32 0.70
CA TRP A 104 19.17 8.78 1.32
C TRP A 104 20.22 9.27 0.31
N TYR A 105 20.14 8.78 -0.92
CA TYR A 105 20.98 9.30 -2.00
C TYR A 105 20.42 10.62 -2.52
N ALA A 106 19.10 10.66 -2.78
CA ALA A 106 18.42 11.81 -3.36
C ALA A 106 18.37 13.03 -2.43
N ASN A 107 18.31 12.82 -1.11
CA ASN A 107 18.17 13.90 -0.13
C ASN A 107 19.48 14.10 0.63
N ARG A 108 20.17 15.19 0.34
CA ARG A 108 21.37 15.62 1.07
C ARG A 108 21.26 17.10 1.41
N TYR A 109 20.72 17.35 2.59
CA TYR A 109 20.64 18.69 3.17
C TYR A 109 21.11 18.63 4.64
N PRO A 110 21.60 19.75 5.20
CA PRO A 110 21.99 19.80 6.61
C PRO A 110 20.83 19.41 7.53
N GLY A 111 21.06 18.46 8.44
CA GLY A 111 20.03 17.96 9.37
C GLY A 111 19.13 16.85 8.82
N CYS A 112 19.44 16.26 7.67
CA CYS A 112 18.76 15.04 7.20
C CYS A 112 18.98 13.90 8.21
N GLN A 113 17.89 13.35 8.75
CA GLN A 113 17.90 12.33 9.79
C GLN A 113 16.65 11.44 9.70
N VAL A 114 16.63 10.36 10.47
CA VAL A 114 15.44 9.53 10.70
C VAL A 114 14.72 9.98 11.97
N ASP A 115 13.39 9.83 12.00
CA ASP A 115 12.55 10.11 13.19
C ASP A 115 12.44 8.91 14.15
N ILE A 116 13.05 7.77 13.79
CA ILE A 116 13.03 6.55 14.60
C ILE A 116 14.46 6.13 14.99
N PRO A 117 14.64 5.42 16.13
CA PRO A 117 15.92 4.84 16.51
C PRO A 117 16.57 4.05 15.37
N SER A 118 17.88 4.20 15.19
CA SER A 118 18.61 3.59 14.06
C SER A 118 18.51 2.07 14.01
N ASN A 119 18.32 1.40 15.15
CA ASN A 119 18.11 -0.05 15.21
C ASN A 119 16.74 -0.51 14.67
N LEU A 120 15.76 0.39 14.58
CA LEU A 120 14.46 0.11 13.95
C LEU A 120 14.47 0.45 12.46
N TYR A 121 15.41 1.29 12.02
CA TYR A 121 15.59 1.67 10.61
C TYR A 121 16.75 0.89 9.97
N SER A 122 16.74 -0.43 10.13
CA SER A 122 17.72 -1.35 9.53
C SER A 122 17.05 -2.64 9.10
N TYR A 123 17.70 -3.40 8.20
CA TYR A 123 17.26 -4.77 7.95
C TYR A 123 17.55 -5.66 9.16
N SER A 124 16.70 -6.66 9.37
CA SER A 124 16.78 -7.59 10.49
C SER A 124 17.21 -9.00 10.09
N PHE A 125 17.35 -9.25 8.79
CA PHE A 125 17.65 -10.55 8.21
C PHE A 125 19.14 -10.69 7.91
#